data_AF-A0A1D1W3N1-F1
#
_entry.id   AF-A0A1D1W3N1-F1
#
_cell.length_a   1.000
_cell.length_b   1.000
_cell.length_c   1.000
_cell.angle_alpha   90.00
_cell.angle_beta   90.00
_cell.angle_gamma   90.00
#
_symmetry.space_group_name_H-M   'P 1'
#
loop_
_entity.id
_entity.type
_entity.pdbx_description
1 polymer ?
#
loop_
_entity_poly.entity_id
_entity_poly.type
_entity_poly.pdbx_seq_one_letter_code
_entity_poly.pdbx_strand_id
1 'polypeptide(L)'
;MNLIKESKTLQATYGGSGSFKSFKDLKKLYKQTKKMGLPLSQKHWTSDYWFGAQRIQGANPVLIKLARSIPTNLDFDPSVVKEILGGMTLQEAVDAKRIFKIDLKVLKDLPCAGGRTICCPIALFYLDQKKNDLLPLCIQLFQEPNETNPVFYPTDPPYAWLVAKMYYNNADSAMHQSITHLGFTHIIMEGTVICTHRHLSEAHPMFKLMAPHFLFLLAINKRGLDKLINIGGWVDKTTVYGVEGMLEVMRRKLDVWKLDEDPIPPADCARRGVLDKFVLPYYPYRDDAVAVYYLIEKYVRTVVRHFYDSPDKIEHDYELQNWAAELVRPREEGGLGLNGIAGNGRFTHVEQIVSVISAMICTCSVGHAASNFMQYDE
;
A
#
# COMPACT_ATOMS: atom_id res chain seq x y z
N MET A 1 -35.78 -23.65 20.56
CA MET A 1 -34.63 -24.14 21.35
C MET A 1 -33.45 -24.27 20.40
N ASN A 2 -32.32 -23.61 20.54
CA ASN A 2 -31.74 -23.03 21.73
C ASN A 2 -30.65 -22.02 21.35
N LEU A 3 -30.72 -20.85 22.01
CA LEU A 3 -29.57 -20.23 22.66
C LEU A 3 -28.39 -19.79 21.80
N ILE A 4 -28.64 -19.01 20.75
CA ILE A 4 -27.75 -17.86 20.48
C ILE A 4 -28.51 -16.61 20.94
N LYS A 5 -28.72 -16.55 22.26
CA LYS A 5 -28.98 -15.29 22.96
C LYS A 5 -27.89 -14.32 22.52
N GLU A 6 -28.29 -13.25 21.82
CA GLU A 6 -27.79 -11.89 21.94
C GLU A 6 -26.43 -11.76 22.63
N SER A 7 -25.40 -12.36 22.05
CA SER A 7 -24.07 -12.23 22.59
C SER A 7 -23.55 -10.86 22.13
N LYS A 8 -22.91 -10.13 23.05
CA LYS A 8 -22.18 -8.88 22.77
C LYS A 8 -21.20 -8.99 21.58
N THR A 9 -20.89 -10.21 21.14
CA THR A 9 -20.18 -10.56 19.90
C THR A 9 -20.85 -9.97 18.66
N LEU A 10 -22.17 -10.14 18.47
CA LEU A 10 -22.86 -9.61 17.30
C LEU A 10 -22.88 -8.08 17.31
N GLN A 11 -23.07 -7.43 18.47
CA GLN A 11 -22.91 -5.98 18.57
C GLN A 11 -21.45 -5.54 18.35
N ALA A 12 -20.45 -6.22 18.91
CA ALA A 12 -19.05 -5.82 18.75
C ALA A 12 -18.52 -5.99 17.31
N THR A 13 -19.08 -6.92 16.52
CA THR A 13 -18.68 -7.18 15.13
C THR A 13 -19.66 -6.60 14.08
N TYR A 14 -20.92 -6.30 14.44
CA TYR A 14 -21.96 -5.78 13.53
C TYR A 14 -22.53 -4.41 13.94
N GLY A 15 -21.84 -3.63 14.77
CA GLY A 15 -22.23 -2.23 15.04
C GLY A 15 -23.09 -2.02 16.27
N GLY A 16 -22.58 -2.39 17.44
CA GLY A 16 -22.98 -1.80 18.69
C GLY A 16 -22.51 -0.35 18.68
N SER A 17 -23.45 0.59 18.67
CA SER A 17 -23.23 2.04 18.63
C SER A 17 -22.58 2.62 19.91
N GLY A 18 -22.01 1.77 20.78
CA GLY A 18 -21.47 2.17 22.07
C GLY A 18 -19.95 2.27 22.04
N SER A 19 -19.42 3.36 22.57
CA SER A 19 -17.97 3.54 22.78
C SER A 19 -17.41 2.47 23.70
N PHE A 20 -16.18 2.02 23.43
CA PHE A 20 -15.43 1.21 24.39
C PHE A 20 -15.19 2.03 25.67
N LYS A 21 -15.45 1.41 26.83
CA LYS A 21 -15.22 2.07 28.13
C LYS A 21 -13.75 2.03 28.55
N SER A 22 -12.96 1.15 27.94
CA SER A 22 -11.53 0.99 28.22
C SER A 22 -10.82 0.22 27.10
N PHE A 23 -9.49 0.36 27.01
CA PHE A 23 -8.66 -0.49 26.13
C PHE A 23 -8.76 -1.99 26.47
N LYS A 24 -9.13 -2.34 27.71
CA LYS A 24 -9.38 -3.74 28.09
C LYS A 24 -10.60 -4.31 27.37
N ASP A 25 -11.60 -3.49 27.06
CA ASP A 25 -12.78 -3.91 26.30
C ASP A 25 -12.44 -4.16 24.84
N LEU A 26 -11.57 -3.34 24.23
CA LEU A 26 -11.05 -3.58 22.89
C LEU A 26 -10.35 -4.95 22.77
N LYS A 27 -9.54 -5.33 23.78
CA LYS A 27 -8.88 -6.65 23.81
C LYS A 27 -9.87 -7.83 23.84
N LYS A 28 -11.11 -7.63 24.30
CA LYS A 28 -12.12 -8.71 24.34
C LYS A 28 -12.59 -9.07 22.92
N LEU A 29 -12.54 -8.14 21.97
CA LEU A 29 -12.89 -8.40 20.56
C LEU A 29 -12.02 -9.53 19.99
N TYR A 30 -10.71 -9.46 20.20
CA TYR A 30 -9.74 -10.44 19.70
C TYR A 30 -9.74 -11.77 20.47
N LYS A 31 -10.34 -11.84 21.66
CA LYS A 31 -10.47 -13.13 22.39
C LYS A 31 -11.58 -14.02 21.82
N GLN A 32 -12.44 -13.47 20.98
CA GLN A 32 -13.56 -14.20 20.38
C GLN A 32 -13.11 -15.04 19.18
N THR A 33 -12.01 -14.65 18.52
CA THR A 33 -11.32 -15.43 17.49
C THR A 33 -10.39 -16.46 18.14
N LYS A 34 -10.97 -17.45 18.83
CA LYS A 34 -10.21 -18.51 19.56
C LYS A 34 -9.08 -19.19 18.77
N LYS A 35 -9.10 -19.10 17.43
CA LYS A 35 -8.10 -19.68 16.52
C LYS A 35 -6.91 -18.78 16.20
N MET A 36 -7.04 -17.46 16.30
CA MET A 36 -6.01 -16.51 15.81
C MET A 36 -5.22 -15.82 16.94
N GLY A 37 -5.72 -15.86 18.19
CA GLY A 37 -5.04 -15.23 19.32
C GLY A 37 -5.11 -13.69 19.29
N LEU A 38 -4.34 -13.03 20.16
CA LEU A 38 -4.22 -11.57 20.15
C LEU A 38 -3.24 -11.14 19.05
N PRO A 39 -3.52 -10.04 18.31
CA PRO A 39 -2.57 -9.46 17.36
C PRO A 39 -1.21 -9.20 17.99
N LEU A 40 -0.14 -9.43 17.24
CA LEU A 40 1.22 -9.15 17.69
C LEU A 40 1.42 -7.67 18.05
N SER A 41 0.79 -6.73 17.32
CA SER A 41 0.87 -5.29 17.58
C SER A 41 0.29 -4.89 18.94
N GLN A 42 -0.60 -5.69 19.53
CA GLN A 42 -1.30 -5.35 20.77
C GLN A 42 -0.34 -4.98 21.89
N LYS A 43 0.81 -5.64 22.02
CA LYS A 43 1.79 -5.38 23.09
C LYS A 43 2.59 -4.09 22.90
N HIS A 44 2.56 -3.54 21.69
CA HIS A 44 3.57 -2.60 21.22
C HIS A 44 3.00 -1.34 20.57
N TRP A 45 1.68 -1.25 20.39
CA TRP A 45 0.98 -0.17 19.67
C TRP A 45 1.25 1.26 20.18
N THR A 46 1.71 1.44 21.42
CA THR A 46 2.08 2.77 21.96
C THR A 46 3.53 3.16 21.70
N SER A 47 4.37 2.25 21.22
CA SER A 47 5.82 2.44 21.05
C SER A 47 6.17 3.18 19.75
N ASP A 48 7.09 4.13 19.84
CA ASP A 48 7.62 4.85 18.68
C ASP A 48 8.46 3.98 17.75
N TYR A 49 9.23 3.05 18.32
CA TYR A 49 9.95 2.03 17.56
C TYR A 49 9.01 1.25 16.66
N TRP A 50 7.91 0.74 17.23
CA TRP A 50 6.96 -0.08 16.46
C TRP A 50 6.13 0.75 15.48
N PHE A 51 5.82 2.00 15.81
CA PHE A 51 5.19 2.92 14.87
C PHE A 51 6.05 3.17 13.62
N GLY A 52 7.36 3.36 13.80
CA GLY A 52 8.32 3.48 12.71
C GLY A 52 8.52 2.16 11.96
N ALA A 53 8.67 1.04 12.68
CA ALA A 53 8.86 -0.29 12.09
C ALA A 53 7.71 -0.69 11.15
N GLN A 54 6.45 -0.36 11.49
CA GLN A 54 5.31 -0.62 10.60
C GLN A 54 5.45 0.01 9.21
N ARG A 55 6.20 1.12 9.07
CA ARG A 55 6.40 1.78 7.77
C ARG A 55 7.30 1.00 6.81
N ILE A 56 8.03 0.00 7.32
CA ILE A 56 9.00 -0.81 6.58
C ILE A 56 8.70 -2.31 6.62
N GLN A 57 7.86 -2.77 7.54
CA GLN A 57 7.51 -4.20 7.68
C GLN A 57 6.04 -4.47 8.00
N GLY A 58 5.21 -3.42 8.12
CA GLY A 58 3.77 -3.55 8.34
C GLY A 58 3.01 -3.91 7.05
N ALA A 59 1.69 -3.71 7.08
CA ALA A 59 0.78 -3.96 5.98
C ALA A 59 0.87 -2.92 4.85
N ASN A 60 1.45 -1.74 5.13
CA ASN A 60 1.66 -0.69 4.13
C ASN A 60 3.13 -0.24 3.99
N PRO A 61 4.06 -1.17 3.70
CA PRO A 61 5.49 -0.89 3.77
C PRO A 61 6.01 -0.20 2.51
N VAL A 62 5.17 0.51 1.73
CA VAL A 62 5.49 1.03 0.39
C VAL A 62 5.43 2.55 0.29
N LEU A 63 5.07 3.26 1.37
CA LEU A 63 4.90 4.72 1.34
C LEU A 63 6.15 5.51 1.75
N ILE A 64 7.01 4.93 2.59
CA ILE A 64 8.16 5.65 3.12
C ILE A 64 9.18 5.99 2.03
N LYS A 65 9.66 7.23 2.04
CA LYS A 65 10.65 7.74 1.08
C LYS A 65 11.72 8.55 1.80
N LEU A 66 12.94 8.51 1.27
CA LEU A 66 14.03 9.37 1.72
C LEU A 66 13.64 10.85 1.50
N ALA A 67 13.79 11.68 2.53
CA ALA A 67 13.53 13.10 2.44
C ALA A 67 14.74 13.81 1.81
N ARG A 68 14.68 14.05 0.49
CA ARG A 68 15.65 14.91 -0.22
C ARG A 68 15.44 16.40 0.04
N SER A 69 14.22 16.74 0.45
CA SER A 69 13.80 18.07 0.87
C SER A 69 12.62 17.92 1.84
N ILE A 70 12.48 18.88 2.74
CA ILE A 70 11.38 18.93 3.69
C ILE A 70 10.14 19.55 3.02
N PRO A 71 8.93 19.02 3.24
CA PRO A 71 7.71 19.64 2.74
C PRO A 71 7.59 21.09 3.21
N THR A 72 7.31 22.01 2.29
CA THR A 72 7.24 23.46 2.58
C THR A 72 6.03 23.83 3.45
N ASN A 73 5.04 22.94 3.53
CA ASN A 73 3.83 23.09 4.32
C ASN A 73 3.89 22.34 5.66
N LEU A 74 5.09 21.98 6.12
CA LEU A 74 5.33 21.42 7.45
C LEU A 74 5.93 22.51 8.35
N ASP A 75 5.14 22.98 9.33
CA ASP A 75 5.51 24.11 10.19
C ASP A 75 6.03 23.64 11.56
N PHE A 76 7.22 23.04 11.55
CA PHE A 76 7.84 22.46 12.73
C PHE A 76 8.75 23.47 13.46
N ASP A 77 8.85 23.37 14.79
CA ASP A 77 9.87 24.02 15.59
C ASP A 77 11.26 23.38 15.35
N PRO A 78 12.23 24.11 14.76
CA PRO A 78 13.56 23.58 14.50
C PRO A 78 14.36 23.25 15.77
N SER A 79 14.07 23.90 16.89
CA SER A 79 14.77 23.67 18.16
C SER A 79 14.41 22.31 18.76
N VAL A 80 13.12 21.95 18.77
CA VAL A 80 12.62 20.65 19.21
C VAL A 80 13.15 19.54 18.32
N VAL A 81 13.13 19.74 17.00
CA VAL A 81 13.70 18.77 16.04
C VAL A 81 15.19 18.55 16.28
N LYS A 82 15.96 19.62 16.51
CA LYS A 82 17.39 19.52 16.82
C LYS A 82 17.65 18.75 18.12
N GLU A 83 16.82 18.93 19.14
CA GLU A 83 16.91 18.18 20.40
C GLU A 83 16.69 16.68 20.17
N ILE A 84 15.61 16.30 19.47
CA ILE A 84 15.29 14.89 19.15
C ILE A 84 16.42 14.23 18.34
N LEU A 85 17.04 15.00 17.43
CA LEU A 85 18.17 14.55 16.61
C LEU A 85 19.53 14.58 17.34
N GLY A 86 19.55 14.83 18.66
CA GLY A 86 20.76 14.78 19.48
C GLY A 86 21.74 15.92 19.19
N GLY A 87 21.22 17.10 18.83
CA GLY A 87 22.00 18.30 18.55
C GLY A 87 22.30 18.54 17.06
N MET A 88 21.99 17.58 16.19
CA MET A 88 22.09 17.74 14.73
C MET A 88 20.90 18.55 14.19
N THR A 89 21.17 19.50 13.31
CA THR A 89 20.10 20.22 12.59
C THR A 89 19.38 19.31 11.60
N LEU A 90 18.14 19.66 11.25
CA LEU A 90 17.39 18.86 10.28
C LEU A 90 18.09 18.78 8.92
N GLN A 91 18.73 19.87 8.48
CA GLN A 91 19.44 19.91 7.20
C GLN A 91 20.66 18.97 7.21
N GLU A 92 21.47 18.99 8.27
CA GLU A 92 22.59 18.04 8.42
C GLU A 92 22.10 16.58 8.39
N ALA A 93 20.96 16.29 9.01
CA ALA A 93 20.37 14.95 8.99
C ALA A 93 19.83 14.55 7.61
N VAL A 94 19.27 15.51 6.85
CA VAL A 94 18.86 15.32 5.44
C VAL A 94 20.08 15.05 4.56
N ASP A 95 21.14 15.83 4.69
CA ASP A 95 22.39 15.69 3.92
C ASP A 95 23.06 14.34 4.22
N ALA A 96 22.98 13.89 5.48
CA ALA A 96 23.41 12.57 5.92
C ALA A 96 22.46 11.43 5.51
N LYS A 97 21.39 11.71 4.74
CA LYS A 97 20.35 10.76 4.29
C LYS A 97 19.67 9.99 5.43
N ARG A 98 19.48 10.64 6.58
CA ARG A 98 18.88 10.02 7.78
C ARG A 98 17.42 10.37 7.97
N ILE A 99 16.86 11.27 7.18
CA ILE A 99 15.45 11.71 7.30
C ILE A 99 14.60 11.06 6.22
N PHE A 100 13.45 10.54 6.63
CA PHE A 100 12.45 9.96 5.76
C PHE A 100 11.13 10.69 5.95
N LYS A 101 10.25 10.60 4.97
CA LYS A 101 8.94 11.23 5.02
C LYS A 101 7.85 10.34 4.45
N ILE A 102 6.64 10.53 4.98
CA ILE A 102 5.41 10.07 4.37
C ILE A 102 4.48 11.29 4.29
N ASP A 103 3.87 11.47 3.13
CA ASP A 103 2.94 12.57 2.87
C ASP A 103 1.66 11.98 2.28
N LEU A 104 0.58 12.06 3.06
CA LEU A 104 -0.74 11.52 2.73
C LEU A 104 -1.68 12.60 2.16
N LYS A 105 -1.13 13.62 1.48
CA LYS A 105 -1.88 14.69 0.79
C LYS A 105 -3.01 14.20 -0.10
N VAL A 106 -2.91 12.99 -0.65
CA VAL A 106 -3.97 12.39 -1.47
C VAL A 106 -5.30 12.20 -0.72
N LEU A 107 -5.28 12.20 0.61
CA LEU A 107 -6.47 12.16 1.47
C LEU A 107 -7.06 13.55 1.77
N LYS A 108 -6.44 14.64 1.30
CA LYS A 108 -6.96 16.00 1.50
C LYS A 108 -8.34 16.11 0.86
N ASP A 109 -9.31 16.67 1.57
CA ASP A 109 -10.69 16.84 1.09
C ASP A 109 -11.32 15.51 0.60
N LEU A 110 -11.04 14.42 1.31
CA LEU A 110 -11.63 13.12 0.99
C LEU A 110 -13.09 13.06 1.47
N PRO A 111 -14.05 12.66 0.61
CA PRO A 111 -15.42 12.42 1.05
C PRO A 111 -15.43 11.31 2.11
N CYS A 112 -16.20 11.53 3.18
CA CYS A 112 -16.27 10.64 4.32
C CYS A 112 -17.72 10.38 4.70
N ALA A 113 -18.00 9.14 5.12
CA ALA A 113 -19.36 8.72 5.43
C ALA A 113 -19.84 9.31 6.77
N GLY A 114 -21.10 9.75 6.82
CA GLY A 114 -21.75 10.17 8.06
C GLY A 114 -21.20 11.46 8.69
N GLY A 115 -20.72 12.41 7.88
CA GLY A 115 -20.20 13.70 8.34
C GLY A 115 -18.89 13.61 9.14
N ARG A 116 -18.22 12.45 9.10
CA ARG A 116 -16.90 12.24 9.70
C ARG A 116 -15.82 12.90 8.85
N THR A 117 -14.61 13.01 9.41
CA THR A 117 -13.44 13.56 8.73
C THR A 117 -12.24 12.65 8.95
N ILE A 118 -11.40 12.52 7.92
CA ILE A 118 -10.11 11.83 8.01
C ILE A 118 -8.97 12.84 7.94
N CYS A 119 -7.86 12.55 8.64
CA CYS A 119 -6.64 13.33 8.54
C CYS A 119 -5.91 13.07 7.20
N CYS A 120 -5.11 14.04 6.76
CA CYS A 120 -4.25 13.93 5.58
C CYS A 120 -2.80 14.28 5.94
N PRO A 121 -2.17 13.47 6.80
CA PRO A 121 -0.97 13.87 7.54
C PRO A 121 0.30 13.94 6.70
N ILE A 122 1.25 14.72 7.19
CA ILE A 122 2.67 14.70 6.84
C ILE A 122 3.42 14.19 8.07
N ALA A 123 4.24 13.16 7.90
CA ALA A 123 5.08 12.63 8.97
C ALA A 123 6.53 12.57 8.53
N LEU A 124 7.43 13.03 9.41
CA LEU A 124 8.86 12.81 9.27
C LEU A 124 9.30 11.67 10.19
N PHE A 125 10.28 10.92 9.73
CA PHE A 125 10.95 9.87 10.46
C PHE A 125 12.45 10.09 10.36
N TYR A 126 13.22 9.58 11.31
CA TYR A 126 14.67 9.62 11.28
C TYR A 126 15.25 8.26 11.64
N LEU A 127 16.42 7.97 11.06
CA LEU A 127 17.22 6.82 11.47
C LEU A 127 18.05 7.22 12.69
N ASP A 128 17.82 6.61 13.84
CA ASP A 128 18.54 6.93 15.07
C ASP A 128 20.04 6.56 14.94
N GLN A 129 20.94 7.37 15.50
CA GLN A 129 22.39 7.15 15.35
C GLN A 129 22.94 5.96 16.14
N LYS A 130 22.23 5.51 17.18
CA LYS A 130 22.73 4.49 18.11
C LYS A 130 22.39 3.08 17.65
N LYS A 131 21.16 2.85 17.20
CA LYS A 131 20.67 1.51 16.81
C LYS A 131 20.31 1.39 15.34
N ASN A 132 20.26 2.51 14.61
CA ASN A 132 19.68 2.58 13.28
C ASN A 132 18.22 2.10 13.25
N ASP A 133 17.49 2.39 14.32
CA ASP A 133 16.04 2.21 14.38
C ASP A 133 15.38 3.38 13.63
N LEU A 134 14.37 3.07 12.82
CA LEU A 134 13.55 4.09 12.18
C LEU A 134 12.52 4.59 13.20
N LEU A 135 12.64 5.85 13.62
CA LEU A 135 11.79 6.46 14.65
C LEU A 135 11.00 7.65 14.07
N PRO A 136 9.76 7.90 14.53
CA PRO A 136 9.02 9.11 14.17
C PRO A 136 9.72 10.35 14.73
N LEU A 137 9.83 11.38 13.90
CA LEU A 137 10.38 12.68 14.27
C LEU A 137 9.26 13.68 14.62
N CYS A 138 8.26 13.78 13.75
CA CYS A 138 7.10 14.65 13.97
C CYS A 138 5.93 14.26 13.05
N ILE A 139 4.72 14.70 13.42
CA ILE A 139 3.49 14.48 12.65
C ILE A 139 2.69 15.79 12.59
N GLN A 140 2.31 16.24 11.40
CA GLN A 140 1.28 17.27 11.20
C GLN A 140 0.05 16.59 10.60
N LEU A 141 -1.13 16.74 11.22
CA LEU A 141 -2.31 15.92 10.88
C LEU A 141 -3.03 16.36 9.60
N PHE A 142 -2.90 17.63 9.23
CA PHE A 142 -3.43 18.17 7.98
C PHE A 142 -2.36 18.90 7.18
N GLN A 143 -2.64 19.14 5.91
CA GLN A 143 -1.69 19.70 4.95
C GLN A 143 -1.38 21.19 5.15
N GLU A 144 -2.31 21.97 5.70
CA GLU A 144 -2.14 23.42 5.86
C GLU A 144 -1.81 23.75 7.32
N PRO A 145 -0.65 24.36 7.61
CA PRO A 145 -0.30 24.77 8.96
C PRO A 145 -1.20 25.92 9.43
N ASN A 146 -1.68 25.84 10.67
CA ASN A 146 -2.45 26.89 11.33
C ASN A 146 -2.52 26.62 12.83
N GLU A 147 -3.07 27.55 13.61
CA GLU A 147 -3.19 27.46 15.08
C GLU A 147 -3.91 26.19 15.57
N THR A 148 -4.80 25.60 14.75
CA THR A 148 -5.55 24.38 15.07
C THR A 148 -4.95 23.10 14.48
N ASN A 149 -3.87 23.20 13.70
CA ASN A 149 -3.12 22.09 13.11
C ASN A 149 -1.64 22.19 13.46
N PRO A 150 -1.27 22.00 14.74
CA PRO A 150 0.12 22.04 15.17
C PRO A 150 0.89 20.83 14.65
N VAL A 151 2.22 20.92 14.71
CA VAL A 151 3.10 19.77 14.58
C VAL A 151 3.25 19.09 15.94
N PHE A 152 3.00 17.78 15.96
CA PHE A 152 3.14 16.94 17.15
C PHE A 152 4.51 16.25 17.16
N TYR A 153 5.07 16.09 18.35
CA TYR A 153 6.40 15.52 18.59
C TYR A 153 6.37 14.36 19.61
N PRO A 154 7.35 13.45 19.58
CA PRO A 154 7.56 12.45 20.64
C PRO A 154 7.77 13.04 22.04
N THR A 155 8.17 14.31 22.15
CA THR A 155 8.41 15.03 23.41
C THR A 155 7.16 15.71 23.98
N ASP A 156 6.05 15.73 23.23
CA ASP A 156 4.77 16.27 23.69
C ASP A 156 4.18 15.45 24.84
N PRO A 157 3.17 15.98 25.57
CA PRO A 157 2.42 15.20 26.55
C PRO A 157 2.01 13.82 25.98
N PRO A 158 2.25 12.70 26.70
CA PRO A 158 2.21 11.35 26.12
C PRO A 158 0.92 11.01 25.38
N TYR A 159 -0.22 11.53 25.83
CA TYR A 159 -1.52 11.29 25.18
C TYR A 159 -1.74 12.14 23.92
N ALA A 160 -1.18 13.35 23.85
CA ALA A 160 -1.23 14.16 22.63
C ALA A 160 -0.47 13.47 21.50
N TRP A 161 0.77 13.04 21.78
CA TRP A 161 1.59 12.29 20.83
C TRP A 161 0.94 10.95 20.43
N LEU A 162 0.40 10.20 21.40
CA LEU A 162 -0.27 8.93 21.11
C LEU A 162 -1.48 9.13 20.18
N VAL A 163 -2.30 10.15 20.41
CA VAL A 163 -3.47 10.44 19.57
C VAL A 163 -3.04 10.88 18.16
N ALA A 164 -1.98 11.68 18.02
CA ALA A 164 -1.44 12.05 16.71
C ALA A 164 -1.03 10.81 15.90
N LYS A 165 -0.34 9.85 16.53
CA LYS A 165 0.00 8.55 15.91
C LYS A 165 -1.24 7.73 15.53
N MET A 166 -2.29 7.75 16.35
CA MET A 166 -3.55 7.05 16.04
C MET A 166 -4.26 7.66 14.83
N TYR A 167 -4.33 8.99 14.72
CA TYR A 167 -4.88 9.66 13.54
C TYR A 167 -4.03 9.41 12.29
N TYR A 168 -2.70 9.41 12.43
CA TYR A 168 -1.82 9.00 11.35
C TYR A 168 -2.11 7.57 10.88
N ASN A 169 -2.19 6.60 11.79
CA ASN A 169 -2.47 5.21 11.44
C ASN A 169 -3.86 5.03 10.83
N ASN A 170 -4.85 5.83 11.23
CA ASN A 170 -6.16 5.82 10.58
C ASN A 170 -6.06 6.29 9.12
N ALA A 171 -5.32 7.36 8.85
CA ALA A 171 -5.07 7.85 7.50
C ALA A 171 -4.25 6.86 6.65
N ASP A 172 -3.19 6.28 7.22
CA ASP A 172 -2.38 5.25 6.58
C ASP A 172 -3.22 4.00 6.25
N SER A 173 -4.16 3.61 7.11
CA SER A 173 -5.08 2.50 6.84
C SER A 173 -6.02 2.78 5.65
N ALA A 174 -6.39 4.04 5.43
CA ALA A 174 -7.20 4.44 4.29
C ALA A 174 -6.43 4.32 2.98
N MET A 175 -5.16 4.72 2.99
CA MET A 175 -4.25 4.50 1.87
C MET A 175 -4.03 3.01 1.60
N HIS A 176 -3.65 2.29 2.64
CA HIS A 176 -3.39 0.85 2.58
C HIS A 176 -4.56 0.08 1.96
N GLN A 177 -5.76 0.18 2.54
CA GLN A 177 -6.91 -0.58 2.09
C GLN A 177 -7.37 -0.15 0.70
N SER A 178 -7.35 1.16 0.41
CA SER A 178 -7.87 1.66 -0.87
C SER A 178 -6.94 1.37 -2.04
N ILE A 179 -5.62 1.56 -1.88
CA ILE A 179 -4.68 1.46 -3.01
C ILE A 179 -3.71 0.30 -2.90
N THR A 180 -2.96 0.18 -1.80
CA THR A 180 -1.88 -0.81 -1.67
C THR A 180 -2.44 -2.23 -1.72
N HIS A 181 -3.60 -2.42 -1.09
CA HIS A 181 -4.34 -3.68 -1.09
C HIS A 181 -5.34 -3.71 -2.26
N LEU A 182 -6.54 -3.13 -2.10
CA LEU A 182 -7.64 -3.37 -3.03
C LEU A 182 -7.38 -2.80 -4.45
N GLY A 183 -7.02 -1.51 -4.56
CA GLY A 183 -6.86 -0.85 -5.86
C GLY A 183 -5.81 -1.53 -6.75
N PHE A 184 -4.57 -1.64 -6.27
CA PHE A 184 -3.44 -2.06 -7.08
C PHE A 184 -3.33 -3.58 -7.23
N THR A 185 -3.77 -4.38 -6.25
CA THR A 185 -3.63 -5.84 -6.33
C THR A 185 -4.88 -6.56 -6.79
N HIS A 186 -6.07 -6.02 -6.49
CA HIS A 186 -7.33 -6.64 -6.90
C HIS A 186 -7.90 -5.99 -8.16
N ILE A 187 -8.18 -4.69 -8.13
CA ILE A 187 -8.99 -4.03 -9.15
C ILE A 187 -8.23 -3.86 -10.46
N ILE A 188 -6.98 -3.35 -10.42
CA ILE A 188 -6.15 -3.23 -11.63
C ILE A 188 -5.89 -4.62 -12.23
N MET A 189 -5.58 -5.62 -11.39
CA MET A 189 -5.30 -6.97 -11.88
C MET A 189 -6.54 -7.67 -12.43
N GLU A 190 -7.75 -7.42 -11.91
CA GLU A 190 -8.98 -7.96 -12.50
C GLU A 190 -9.16 -7.49 -13.96
N GLY A 191 -8.91 -6.21 -14.25
CA GLY A 191 -8.89 -5.70 -15.61
C GLY A 191 -7.85 -6.41 -16.48
N THR A 192 -6.64 -6.62 -15.95
CA THR A 192 -5.58 -7.38 -16.62
C THR A 192 -5.99 -8.83 -16.92
N VAL A 193 -6.68 -9.50 -16.00
CA VAL A 193 -7.18 -10.87 -16.18
C VAL A 193 -8.21 -10.93 -17.30
N ILE A 194 -9.16 -9.99 -17.31
CA ILE A 194 -10.18 -9.89 -18.36
C ILE A 194 -9.52 -9.67 -19.72
N CYS A 195 -8.58 -8.72 -19.83
CA CYS A 195 -7.82 -8.46 -21.05
C CYS A 195 -7.05 -9.72 -21.50
N THR A 196 -6.42 -10.43 -20.57
CA THR A 196 -5.69 -11.68 -20.84
C THR A 196 -6.61 -12.74 -21.44
N HIS A 197 -7.79 -12.97 -20.86
CA HIS A 197 -8.76 -13.93 -21.39
C HIS A 197 -9.37 -13.52 -22.73
N ARG A 198 -9.43 -12.23 -23.05
CA ARG A 198 -9.97 -11.73 -24.33
C ARG A 198 -9.01 -11.90 -25.50
N HIS A 199 -7.70 -11.84 -25.24
CA HIS A 199 -6.69 -11.77 -26.30
C HIS A 199 -5.76 -12.96 -26.38
N LEU A 200 -5.52 -13.68 -25.29
CA LEU A 200 -4.61 -14.83 -25.28
C LEU A 200 -5.39 -16.13 -25.15
N SER A 201 -5.23 -17.04 -26.11
CA SER A 201 -5.81 -18.39 -26.05
C SER A 201 -5.27 -19.19 -24.86
N GLU A 202 -6.04 -20.14 -24.34
CA GLU A 202 -5.55 -21.05 -23.28
C GLU A 202 -4.33 -21.90 -23.72
N ALA A 203 -4.14 -22.05 -25.05
CA ALA A 203 -2.98 -22.68 -25.64
C ALA A 203 -1.75 -21.75 -25.68
N HIS A 204 -1.95 -20.43 -25.63
CA HIS A 204 -0.89 -19.43 -25.75
C HIS A 204 0.11 -19.54 -24.57
N PRO A 205 1.43 -19.53 -24.83
CA PRO A 205 2.42 -19.73 -23.77
C PRO A 205 2.35 -18.65 -22.67
N MET A 206 2.10 -17.39 -23.04
CA MET A 206 1.95 -16.31 -22.06
C MET A 206 0.67 -16.43 -21.20
N PHE A 207 -0.41 -17.00 -21.75
CA PHE A 207 -1.59 -17.32 -20.95
C PHE A 207 -1.27 -18.39 -19.91
N LYS A 208 -0.63 -19.49 -20.33
CA LYS A 208 -0.25 -20.59 -19.41
C LYS A 208 0.69 -20.13 -18.30
N LEU A 209 1.59 -19.20 -18.62
CA LEU A 209 2.51 -18.60 -17.65
C LEU A 209 1.76 -17.77 -16.59
N MET A 210 0.78 -16.96 -16.99
CA MET A 210 0.08 -16.05 -16.08
C MET A 210 -1.11 -16.68 -15.35
N ALA A 211 -1.81 -17.64 -15.97
CA ALA A 211 -3.07 -18.19 -15.48
C ALA A 211 -3.04 -18.68 -14.01
N PRO A 212 -1.99 -19.38 -13.53
CA PRO A 212 -1.92 -19.77 -12.12
C PRO A 212 -1.92 -18.60 -11.14
N HIS A 213 -1.41 -17.44 -11.55
CA HIS A 213 -1.31 -16.24 -10.71
C HIS A 213 -2.62 -15.44 -10.68
N PHE A 214 -3.56 -15.75 -11.58
CA PHE A 214 -4.88 -15.12 -11.65
C PHE A 214 -5.99 -15.96 -11.01
N LEU A 215 -5.63 -17.15 -10.49
CA LEU A 215 -6.58 -18.08 -9.92
C LEU A 215 -7.40 -17.43 -8.80
N PHE A 216 -8.72 -17.55 -8.92
CA PHE A 216 -9.73 -16.99 -8.00
C PHE A 216 -9.84 -15.47 -7.94
N LEU A 217 -9.03 -14.69 -8.66
CA LEU A 217 -9.08 -13.22 -8.60
C LEU A 217 -10.46 -12.66 -8.95
N LEU A 218 -11.03 -13.06 -10.08
CA LEU A 218 -12.38 -12.64 -10.49
C LEU A 218 -13.45 -13.07 -9.47
N ALA A 219 -13.30 -14.27 -8.90
CA ALA A 219 -14.27 -14.80 -7.94
C ALA A 219 -14.24 -14.04 -6.61
N ILE A 220 -13.06 -13.70 -6.09
CA ILE A 220 -12.94 -12.92 -4.85
C ILE A 220 -13.36 -11.47 -5.06
N ASN A 221 -13.02 -10.86 -6.20
CA ASN A 221 -13.44 -9.50 -6.51
C ASN A 221 -14.96 -9.39 -6.66
N LYS A 222 -15.61 -10.36 -7.31
CA LYS A 222 -17.08 -10.43 -7.36
C LYS A 222 -17.70 -10.45 -5.96
N ARG A 223 -17.16 -11.26 -5.05
CA ARG A 223 -17.62 -11.29 -3.64
C ARG A 223 -17.35 -9.97 -2.92
N GLY A 224 -16.21 -9.34 -3.19
CA GLY A 224 -15.86 -8.01 -2.68
C GLY A 224 -16.85 -6.95 -3.12
N LEU A 225 -17.19 -6.90 -4.41
CA LEU A 225 -18.20 -5.99 -4.95
C LEU A 225 -19.57 -6.17 -4.26
N ASP A 226 -19.98 -7.41 -3.98
CA ASP A 226 -21.31 -7.70 -3.42
C ASP A 226 -21.43 -7.47 -1.90
N LYS A 227 -20.31 -7.51 -1.16
CA LYS A 227 -20.32 -7.55 0.31
C LYS A 227 -19.42 -6.51 0.97
N LEU A 228 -18.31 -6.16 0.34
CA LEU A 228 -17.28 -5.30 0.91
C LEU A 228 -17.50 -3.85 0.48
N ILE A 229 -17.52 -3.61 -0.84
CA ILE A 229 -17.54 -2.26 -1.44
C ILE A 229 -18.87 -1.89 -2.08
N ASN A 230 -19.93 -2.66 -1.89
CA ASN A 230 -21.29 -2.20 -2.21
C ASN A 230 -21.71 -1.08 -1.24
N ILE A 231 -22.64 -0.23 -1.66
CA ILE A 231 -23.29 0.76 -0.78
C ILE A 231 -23.92 0.02 0.42
N GLY A 232 -23.62 0.47 1.63
CA GLY A 232 -24.01 -0.17 2.89
C GLY A 232 -23.25 -1.46 3.22
N GLY A 233 -22.20 -1.77 2.46
CA GLY A 233 -21.28 -2.89 2.66
C GLY A 233 -20.38 -2.71 3.87
N TRP A 234 -19.37 -3.59 3.99
CA TRP A 234 -18.45 -3.54 5.12
C TRP A 234 -17.63 -2.25 5.18
N VAL A 235 -17.15 -1.74 4.05
CA VAL A 235 -16.33 -0.52 4.04
C VAL A 235 -17.10 0.67 4.60
N ASP A 236 -18.36 0.88 4.21
CA ASP A 236 -19.21 1.94 4.77
C ASP A 236 -19.42 1.81 6.29
N LYS A 237 -19.45 0.58 6.79
CA LYS A 237 -19.72 0.27 8.20
C LYS A 237 -18.49 0.36 9.10
N THR A 238 -17.29 0.11 8.57
CA THR A 238 -16.08 -0.06 9.38
C THR A 238 -15.00 0.97 9.14
N THR A 239 -15.10 1.79 8.08
CA THR A 239 -14.13 2.84 7.79
C THR A 239 -14.73 4.24 7.96
N VAL A 240 -13.85 5.24 8.09
CA VAL A 240 -14.24 6.66 8.19
C VAL A 240 -14.68 7.20 6.83
N TYR A 241 -13.96 6.80 5.79
CA TYR A 241 -14.09 7.32 4.43
C TYR A 241 -15.20 6.64 3.60
N GLY A 242 -15.65 5.44 4.01
CA GLY A 242 -16.69 4.68 3.30
C GLY A 242 -16.27 4.29 1.88
N VAL A 243 -17.22 3.75 1.12
CA VAL A 243 -16.99 3.30 -0.27
C VAL A 243 -16.68 4.49 -1.17
N GLU A 244 -17.37 5.62 -0.99
CA GLU A 244 -17.14 6.83 -1.81
C GLU A 244 -15.69 7.34 -1.65
N GLY A 245 -15.22 7.50 -0.42
CA GLY A 245 -13.83 7.90 -0.17
C GLY A 245 -12.83 6.85 -0.66
N MET A 246 -13.15 5.56 -0.53
CA MET A 246 -12.27 4.49 -1.02
C MET A 246 -12.04 4.60 -2.54
N LEU A 247 -13.14 4.74 -3.30
CA LEU A 247 -13.10 4.87 -4.75
C LEU A 247 -12.43 6.18 -5.18
N GLU A 248 -12.63 7.27 -4.44
CA GLU A 248 -11.96 8.55 -4.74
C GLU A 248 -10.44 8.47 -4.53
N VAL A 249 -9.96 7.79 -3.47
CA VAL A 249 -8.51 7.54 -3.30
C VAL A 249 -7.96 6.72 -4.46
N MET A 250 -8.67 5.65 -4.87
CA MET A 250 -8.27 4.84 -6.02
C MET A 250 -8.18 5.69 -7.29
N ARG A 251 -9.21 6.48 -7.58
CA ARG A 251 -9.26 7.37 -8.75
C ARG A 251 -8.07 8.33 -8.77
N ARG A 252 -7.79 9.02 -7.65
CA ARG A 252 -6.66 9.96 -7.53
C ARG A 252 -5.29 9.32 -7.77
N LYS A 253 -5.14 8.02 -7.48
CA LYS A 253 -3.86 7.30 -7.57
C LYS A 253 -3.67 6.52 -8.85
N LEU A 254 -4.76 6.09 -9.47
CA LEU A 254 -4.72 5.31 -10.71
C LEU A 254 -4.05 6.06 -11.86
N ASP A 255 -4.28 7.38 -11.96
CA ASP A 255 -3.73 8.20 -13.05
C ASP A 255 -2.20 8.39 -12.98
N VAL A 256 -1.61 8.22 -11.79
CA VAL A 256 -0.17 8.37 -11.57
C VAL A 256 0.55 7.04 -11.34
N TRP A 257 -0.20 5.93 -11.29
CA TRP A 257 0.35 4.59 -11.14
C TRP A 257 0.91 4.09 -12.46
N LYS A 258 2.06 3.44 -12.43
CA LYS A 258 2.75 2.90 -13.61
C LYS A 258 3.24 1.47 -13.37
N LEU A 259 2.97 0.58 -14.33
CA LEU A 259 3.33 -0.83 -14.24
C LEU A 259 4.86 -1.07 -14.21
N ASP A 260 5.65 -0.22 -14.86
CA ASP A 260 7.12 -0.30 -14.92
C ASP A 260 7.84 0.32 -13.71
N GLU A 261 7.09 0.89 -12.76
CA GLU A 261 7.65 1.50 -11.56
C GLU A 261 7.04 0.93 -10.27
N ASP A 262 5.74 1.10 -10.06
CA ASP A 262 5.10 0.89 -8.76
C ASP A 262 5.05 -0.58 -8.29
N PRO A 263 4.72 -1.58 -9.13
CA PRO A 263 4.71 -2.98 -8.73
C PRO A 263 6.06 -3.69 -8.87
N ILE A 264 7.13 -2.95 -9.21
CA ILE A 264 8.48 -3.50 -9.36
C ILE A 264 9.31 -3.07 -8.13
N PRO A 265 9.48 -3.95 -7.12
CA PRO A 265 10.14 -3.59 -5.86
C PRO A 265 11.50 -2.88 -6.01
N PRO A 266 12.43 -3.29 -6.90
CA PRO A 266 13.69 -2.57 -7.04
C PRO A 266 13.51 -1.16 -7.64
N ALA A 267 12.63 -0.99 -8.63
CA ALA A 267 12.36 0.30 -9.25
C ALA A 267 11.65 1.25 -8.28
N ASP A 268 10.62 0.77 -7.60
CA ASP A 268 9.89 1.50 -6.58
C ASP A 268 10.81 1.94 -5.42
N CYS A 269 11.60 1.02 -4.86
CA CYS A 269 12.54 1.34 -3.79
C CYS A 269 13.62 2.34 -4.23
N ALA A 270 14.12 2.25 -5.48
CA ALA A 270 15.10 3.19 -6.01
C ALA A 270 14.50 4.60 -6.12
N ARG A 271 13.29 4.70 -6.69
CA ARG A 271 12.53 5.95 -6.83
C ARG A 271 12.24 6.61 -5.48
N ARG A 272 11.87 5.81 -4.47
CA ARG A 272 11.67 6.29 -3.09
C ARG A 272 12.98 6.58 -2.34
N GLY A 273 14.14 6.23 -2.91
CA GLY A 273 15.46 6.48 -2.32
C GLY A 273 15.81 5.56 -1.15
N VAL A 274 15.22 4.36 -1.12
CA VAL A 274 15.32 3.39 -0.01
C VAL A 274 15.84 2.02 -0.46
N LEU A 275 16.22 1.86 -1.74
CA LEU A 275 16.83 0.63 -2.25
C LEU A 275 18.19 0.35 -1.61
N ASP A 276 18.99 1.39 -1.35
CA ASP A 276 20.31 1.26 -0.76
C ASP A 276 20.24 0.86 0.72
N LYS A 277 20.83 -0.29 1.04
CA LYS A 277 20.89 -0.82 2.41
C LYS A 277 21.75 0.05 3.35
N PHE A 278 22.65 0.89 2.83
CA PHE A 278 23.37 1.84 3.67
C PHE A 278 22.53 3.04 4.10
N VAL A 279 21.52 3.40 3.30
CA VAL A 279 20.58 4.49 3.61
C VAL A 279 19.53 4.04 4.62
N LEU A 280 18.94 2.86 4.40
CA LEU A 280 17.95 2.28 5.32
C LEU A 280 18.30 0.80 5.56
N PRO A 281 19.12 0.49 6.60
CA PRO A 281 19.67 -0.85 6.81
C PRO A 281 18.61 -1.91 7.04
N TYR A 282 17.69 -1.64 7.96
CA TYR A 282 16.60 -2.56 8.28
C TYR A 282 15.36 -2.19 7.46
N TYR A 283 15.08 -2.97 6.42
CA TYR A 283 13.84 -2.85 5.63
C TYR A 283 13.45 -4.24 5.08
N PRO A 284 12.87 -5.11 5.91
CA PRO A 284 12.59 -6.50 5.54
C PRO A 284 11.76 -6.66 4.28
N TYR A 285 10.70 -5.85 4.11
CA TYR A 285 9.89 -5.88 2.89
C TYR A 285 10.72 -5.65 1.63
N ARG A 286 11.60 -4.64 1.61
CA ARG A 286 12.48 -4.39 0.46
C ARG A 286 13.36 -5.61 0.19
N ASP A 287 14.03 -6.10 1.22
CA ASP A 287 15.02 -7.16 1.08
C ASP A 287 14.40 -8.43 0.49
N ASP A 288 13.24 -8.82 1.00
CA ASP A 288 12.53 -10.00 0.54
C ASP A 288 11.85 -9.76 -0.82
N ALA A 289 11.09 -8.67 -0.98
CA ALA A 289 10.34 -8.40 -2.20
C ALA A 289 11.26 -8.21 -3.42
N VAL A 290 12.41 -7.54 -3.25
CA VAL A 290 13.40 -7.38 -4.32
C VAL A 290 14.02 -8.72 -4.71
N ALA A 291 14.39 -9.55 -3.73
CA ALA A 291 14.96 -10.87 -4.00
C ALA A 291 13.95 -11.77 -4.74
N VAL A 292 12.69 -11.82 -4.27
CA VAL A 292 11.64 -12.62 -4.93
C VAL A 292 11.30 -12.07 -6.32
N TYR A 293 11.27 -10.74 -6.50
CA TYR A 293 11.04 -10.14 -7.81
C TYR A 293 12.08 -10.59 -8.84
N TYR A 294 13.38 -10.57 -8.50
CA TYR A 294 14.41 -11.02 -9.44
C TYR A 294 14.30 -12.52 -9.78
N LEU A 295 13.80 -13.35 -8.87
CA LEU A 295 13.49 -14.76 -9.15
C LEU A 295 12.31 -14.90 -10.12
N ILE A 296 11.23 -14.13 -9.89
CA ILE A 296 10.08 -14.06 -10.80
C ILE A 296 10.54 -13.60 -12.19
N GLU A 297 11.31 -12.52 -12.26
CA GLU A 297 11.81 -11.96 -13.51
C GLU A 297 12.68 -12.97 -14.26
N LYS A 298 13.59 -13.66 -13.56
CA LYS A 298 14.42 -14.73 -14.15
C LYS A 298 13.56 -15.89 -14.68
N TYR A 299 12.55 -16.31 -13.92
CA TYR A 299 11.62 -17.36 -14.32
C TYR A 299 10.86 -16.96 -15.59
N VAL A 300 10.19 -15.80 -15.58
CA VAL A 300 9.46 -15.24 -16.72
C VAL A 300 10.37 -15.13 -17.93
N ARG A 301 11.55 -14.52 -17.77
CA ARG A 301 12.56 -14.38 -18.82
C ARG A 301 12.94 -15.70 -19.47
N THR A 302 13.09 -16.75 -18.68
CA THR A 302 13.46 -18.08 -19.17
C THR A 302 12.36 -18.65 -20.05
N VAL A 303 11.09 -18.53 -19.61
CA VAL A 303 9.92 -18.98 -20.38
C VAL A 303 9.73 -18.14 -21.64
N VAL A 304 9.76 -16.81 -21.53
CA VAL A 304 9.55 -15.91 -22.68
C VAL A 304 10.62 -16.13 -23.76
N ARG A 305 11.91 -16.23 -23.40
CA ARG A 305 12.99 -16.48 -24.36
C ARG A 305 12.89 -17.85 -25.05
N HIS A 306 12.28 -18.83 -24.39
CA HIS A 306 12.08 -20.15 -25.00
C HIS A 306 11.08 -20.09 -26.16
N PHE A 307 10.00 -19.31 -26.02
CA PHE A 307 8.96 -19.18 -27.06
C PHE A 307 9.26 -18.09 -28.10
N TYR A 308 9.93 -17.01 -27.69
CA TYR A 308 10.29 -15.87 -28.52
C TYR A 308 11.82 -15.77 -28.67
N ASP A 309 12.38 -16.60 -29.54
CA ASP A 309 13.81 -16.65 -29.87
C ASP A 309 14.22 -15.71 -31.02
N SER A 310 13.25 -15.07 -31.69
CA SER A 310 13.47 -14.05 -32.72
C SER A 310 12.46 -12.90 -32.60
N PRO A 311 12.81 -11.67 -33.04
CA PRO A 311 11.87 -10.55 -33.10
C PRO A 311 10.63 -10.85 -33.95
N ASP A 312 10.79 -11.58 -35.06
CA ASP A 312 9.68 -11.94 -35.95
C ASP A 312 8.56 -12.70 -35.23
N LYS A 313 8.91 -13.61 -34.31
CA LYS A 313 7.91 -14.34 -33.52
C LYS A 313 7.12 -13.42 -32.58
N ILE A 314 7.70 -12.30 -32.15
CA ILE A 314 7.01 -11.31 -31.31
C ILE A 314 6.11 -10.43 -32.18
N GLU A 315 6.65 -9.91 -33.28
CA GLU A 315 5.94 -8.94 -34.12
C GLU A 315 4.73 -9.55 -34.85
N HIS A 316 4.79 -10.84 -35.19
CA HIS A 316 3.73 -11.56 -35.89
C HIS A 316 2.76 -12.31 -34.95
N ASP A 317 2.99 -12.25 -33.63
CA ASP A 317 2.07 -12.82 -32.64
C ASP A 317 0.90 -11.86 -32.40
N TYR A 318 -0.16 -12.01 -33.20
CA TYR A 318 -1.33 -11.13 -33.15
C TYR A 318 -2.06 -11.18 -31.79
N GLU A 319 -2.07 -12.33 -31.10
CA GLU A 319 -2.68 -12.46 -29.77
C GLU A 319 -1.93 -11.59 -28.75
N LEU A 320 -0.60 -11.73 -28.73
CA LEU A 320 0.27 -10.94 -27.86
C LEU A 320 0.19 -9.45 -28.15
N GLN A 321 0.20 -9.04 -29.43
CA GLN A 321 0.13 -7.62 -29.80
C GLN A 321 -1.23 -7.00 -29.48
N ASN A 322 -2.33 -7.72 -29.72
CA ASN A 322 -3.67 -7.24 -29.37
C ASN A 322 -3.85 -7.12 -27.85
N TRP A 323 -3.32 -8.08 -27.09
CA TRP A 323 -3.27 -8.01 -25.64
C TRP A 323 -2.53 -6.76 -25.16
N ALA A 324 -1.32 -6.51 -25.66
CA ALA A 324 -0.55 -5.31 -25.33
C ALA A 324 -1.32 -4.02 -25.66
N ALA A 325 -1.97 -3.97 -26.83
CA ALA A 325 -2.73 -2.81 -27.27
C ALA A 325 -3.96 -2.53 -26.38
N GLU A 326 -4.70 -3.54 -25.92
CA GLU A 326 -5.86 -3.34 -25.03
C GLU A 326 -5.42 -2.89 -23.61
N LEU A 327 -4.25 -3.32 -23.12
CA LEU A 327 -3.73 -2.87 -21.82
C LEU A 327 -3.51 -1.35 -21.76
N VAL A 328 -2.99 -0.74 -22.84
CA VAL A 328 -2.72 0.71 -22.89
C VAL A 328 -3.89 1.54 -23.42
N ARG A 329 -4.82 0.92 -24.16
CA ARG A 329 -5.95 1.61 -24.77
C ARG A 329 -6.75 2.38 -23.70
N PRO A 330 -7.16 3.64 -23.96
CA PRO A 330 -7.92 4.44 -23.00
C PRO A 330 -9.20 3.74 -22.52
N ARG A 331 -9.62 4.06 -21.30
CA ARG A 331 -10.77 3.40 -20.64
C ARG A 331 -12.09 3.75 -21.33
N GLU A 332 -12.21 4.98 -21.80
CA GLU A 332 -13.30 5.50 -22.61
C GLU A 332 -13.43 4.81 -23.97
N GLU A 333 -12.35 4.18 -24.46
CA GLU A 333 -12.34 3.36 -25.68
C GLU A 333 -12.47 1.85 -25.39
N GLY A 334 -12.78 1.48 -24.15
CA GLY A 334 -12.95 0.10 -23.72
C GLY A 334 -11.64 -0.66 -23.44
N GLY A 335 -10.52 0.05 -23.31
CA GLY A 335 -9.26 -0.51 -22.82
C GLY A 335 -9.08 -0.38 -21.31
N LEU A 336 -7.89 -0.71 -20.81
CA LEU A 336 -7.57 -0.62 -19.38
C LEU A 336 -6.89 0.71 -18.99
N GLY A 337 -6.29 1.40 -19.96
CA GLY A 337 -5.59 2.67 -19.77
C GLY A 337 -4.46 2.57 -18.76
N LEU A 338 -3.65 1.51 -18.82
CA LEU A 338 -2.50 1.35 -17.94
C LEU A 338 -1.31 2.18 -18.44
N ASN A 339 -0.71 2.93 -17.52
CA ASN A 339 0.58 3.59 -17.76
C ASN A 339 1.73 2.62 -17.49
N GLY A 340 2.88 2.86 -18.14
CA GLY A 340 4.10 2.08 -17.87
C GLY A 340 4.10 0.67 -18.48
N ILE A 341 3.26 0.40 -19.49
CA ILE A 341 3.38 -0.84 -20.26
C ILE A 341 4.60 -0.71 -21.19
N ALA A 342 5.63 -1.54 -20.97
CA ALA A 342 6.82 -1.54 -21.82
C ALA A 342 6.45 -1.75 -23.30
N GLY A 343 6.99 -0.92 -24.20
CA GLY A 343 6.61 -0.92 -25.62
C GLY A 343 5.32 -0.17 -25.96
N ASN A 344 4.63 0.39 -24.97
CA ASN A 344 3.46 1.26 -25.12
C ASN A 344 2.38 0.67 -26.06
N GLY A 345 2.00 -0.58 -25.81
CA GLY A 345 0.98 -1.29 -26.57
C GLY A 345 1.48 -2.07 -27.79
N ARG A 346 2.79 -2.05 -28.06
CA ARG A 346 3.41 -2.89 -29.09
C ARG A 346 4.72 -3.49 -28.60
N PHE A 347 4.79 -4.82 -28.54
CA PHE A 347 6.03 -5.51 -28.20
C PHE A 347 6.89 -5.71 -29.44
N THR A 348 8.18 -5.46 -29.30
CA THR A 348 9.21 -5.63 -30.35
C THR A 348 10.38 -6.46 -29.85
N HIS A 349 10.57 -6.56 -28.53
CA HIS A 349 11.68 -7.29 -27.93
C HIS A 349 11.22 -8.01 -26.66
N VAL A 350 11.86 -9.15 -26.38
CA VAL A 350 11.59 -10.03 -25.24
C VAL A 350 11.51 -9.27 -23.91
N GLU A 351 12.41 -8.31 -23.69
CA GLU A 351 12.52 -7.57 -22.42
C GLU A 351 11.25 -6.80 -22.05
N GLN A 352 10.50 -6.35 -23.06
CA GLN A 352 9.23 -5.65 -22.82
C GLN A 352 8.15 -6.61 -22.28
N ILE A 353 8.06 -7.81 -22.87
CA ILE A 353 7.15 -8.87 -22.43
C ILE A 353 7.52 -9.33 -21.01
N VAL A 354 8.82 -9.53 -20.77
CA VAL A 354 9.34 -9.95 -19.46
C VAL A 354 9.00 -8.93 -18.39
N SER A 355 9.22 -7.64 -18.66
CA SER A 355 8.92 -6.55 -17.71
C SER A 355 7.43 -6.55 -17.32
N VAL A 356 6.54 -6.58 -18.31
CA VAL A 356 5.08 -6.53 -18.08
C VAL A 356 4.59 -7.75 -17.29
N ILE A 357 4.96 -8.96 -17.73
CA ILE A 357 4.49 -10.20 -17.08
C ILE A 357 5.07 -10.35 -15.68
N SER A 358 6.34 -10.00 -15.47
CA SER A 358 6.99 -10.08 -14.16
C SER A 358 6.33 -9.13 -13.16
N ALA A 359 5.99 -7.91 -13.59
CA ALA A 359 5.25 -6.94 -12.79
C ALA A 359 3.84 -7.46 -12.39
N MET A 360 3.10 -8.05 -13.33
CA MET A 360 1.77 -8.63 -13.06
C MET A 360 1.84 -9.80 -12.09
N ILE A 361 2.79 -10.73 -12.29
CA ILE A 361 2.99 -11.88 -11.39
C ILE A 361 3.41 -11.39 -10.00
N CYS A 362 4.32 -10.42 -9.91
CA CYS A 362 4.75 -9.84 -8.64
C CYS A 362 3.57 -9.17 -7.91
N THR A 363 2.72 -8.43 -8.61
CA THR A 363 1.53 -7.79 -8.06
C THR A 363 0.57 -8.81 -7.45
N CYS A 364 0.23 -9.87 -8.21
CA CYS A 364 -0.73 -10.89 -7.78
C CYS A 364 -0.20 -11.81 -6.66
N SER A 365 1.12 -11.86 -6.46
CA SER A 365 1.76 -12.71 -5.45
C SER A 365 2.36 -11.88 -4.31
N VAL A 366 3.55 -11.32 -4.51
CA VAL A 366 4.34 -10.58 -3.51
C VAL A 366 3.58 -9.33 -3.03
N GLY A 367 3.07 -8.52 -3.95
CA GLY A 367 2.36 -7.27 -3.62
C GLY A 367 1.10 -7.51 -2.79
N HIS A 368 0.25 -8.43 -3.24
CA HIS A 368 -0.93 -8.85 -2.49
C HIS A 368 -0.56 -9.47 -1.14
N ALA A 369 0.40 -10.40 -1.09
CA ALA A 369 0.78 -11.05 0.15
C ALA A 369 1.29 -10.05 1.22
N ALA A 370 2.15 -9.11 0.82
CA ALA A 370 2.70 -8.09 1.71
C ALA A 370 1.64 -7.12 2.23
N SER A 371 0.57 -6.88 1.47
CA SER A 371 -0.50 -5.94 1.85
C SER A 371 -1.67 -6.61 2.56
N ASN A 372 -1.88 -7.92 2.41
CA ASN A 372 -3.05 -8.62 2.94
C ASN A 372 -2.78 -9.41 4.24
N PHE A 373 -1.73 -10.23 4.28
CA PHE A 373 -1.63 -11.23 5.36
C PHE A 373 -1.22 -10.67 6.72
N MET A 374 -0.63 -9.46 6.75
CA MET A 374 -0.25 -8.77 8.00
C MET A 374 -1.41 -8.00 8.64
N GLN A 375 -2.55 -7.86 7.97
CA GLN A 375 -3.69 -7.04 8.41
C GLN A 375 -4.28 -7.43 9.77
N TYR A 376 -4.14 -8.69 10.19
CA TYR A 376 -4.65 -9.10 11.49
C TYR A 376 -3.71 -8.72 12.64
N ASP A 377 -2.40 -8.78 12.37
CA ASP A 377 -1.37 -8.56 13.38
C ASP A 377 -1.06 -7.08 13.59
N GLU A 378 -1.28 -6.24 12.58
CA GLU A 378 -1.26 -4.78 12.67
C GLU A 378 -2.59 -4.24 13.18
#